data_AF-A0A4U8UD24-F1
#
_entry.id   AF-A0A4U8UD24-F1
#
_cell.length_a   1.000
_cell.length_b   1.000
_cell.length_c   1.000
_cell.angle_alpha   90.00
_cell.angle_beta   90.00
_cell.angle_gamma   90.00
#
_symmetry.space_group_name_H-M   'P 1'
#
loop_
_entity.id
_entity.type
_entity.pdbx_description
1 polymer ?
#
loop_
_entity_poly.entity_id
_entity_poly.type
_entity_poly.pdbx_seq_one_letter_code
_entity_poly.pdbx_strand_id
1 'polypeptide(L)'
;MDKFNTQEIQEIIDSTQAQEVPQANINQLSTGESKLVKILESYIITFELKSIRGQNVPIGAKNIKGFLKNIFGEQAMYAIYYKYGKLTLSKVKDRIKKQKRSVEQSSKIIEAQKQYPQYKIVEAYKYGCVAGKFNLNAKDIETFIAMLEIASGYTEAKNRKN
;
A
#
# COMPACT_ATOMS: atom_id res chain seq x y z
N MET A 1 -6.64 9.98 -13.38
CA MET A 1 -5.23 9.56 -13.60
C MET A 1 -4.55 10.75 -14.24
N ASP A 2 -3.82 11.54 -13.46
CA ASP A 2 -2.94 12.56 -14.03
C ASP A 2 -1.76 11.85 -14.67
N LYS A 3 -1.76 11.79 -16.00
CA LYS A 3 -0.64 11.25 -16.77
C LYS A 3 0.56 12.20 -16.60
N PHE A 4 1.75 11.64 -16.56
CA PHE A 4 2.95 12.46 -16.76
C PHE A 4 2.85 13.11 -18.14
N ASN A 5 3.10 14.42 -18.21
CA ASN A 5 3.18 15.10 -19.50
C ASN A 5 4.58 14.84 -20.11
N THR A 6 4.72 15.08 -21.41
CA THR A 6 5.97 14.78 -22.16
C THR A 6 7.18 15.55 -21.62
N GLN A 7 6.99 16.77 -21.10
CA GLN A 7 8.06 17.58 -20.52
C GLN A 7 8.54 16.99 -19.18
N GLU A 8 7.61 16.62 -18.29
CA GLU A 8 7.93 15.96 -17.01
C GLU A 8 8.64 14.61 -17.22
N ILE A 9 8.25 13.85 -18.25
CA ILE A 9 8.93 12.60 -18.62
C ILE A 9 10.36 12.88 -19.05
N GLN A 10 10.56 13.91 -19.88
CA GLN A 10 11.89 14.27 -20.36
C GLN A 10 12.78 14.77 -19.22
N GLU A 11 12.26 15.61 -18.32
CA GLU A 11 12.98 16.07 -17.12
C GLU A 11 13.43 14.89 -16.22
N ILE A 12 12.55 13.90 -16.03
CA ILE A 12 12.90 12.68 -15.28
C ILE A 12 13.99 11.91 -16.02
N ILE A 13 13.89 11.72 -17.34
CA ILE A 13 14.90 11.02 -18.13
C ILE A 13 16.25 11.74 -18.07
N ASP A 14 16.27 13.05 -18.29
CA ASP A 14 17.48 13.89 -18.31
C ASP A 14 18.18 13.88 -16.94
N SER A 15 17.41 14.00 -15.85
CA SER A 15 17.93 13.90 -14.48
C SER A 15 18.46 12.50 -14.12
N THR A 16 18.09 11.48 -14.89
CA THR A 16 18.60 10.10 -14.71
C THR A 16 19.83 9.84 -15.58
N GLN A 17 20.01 10.57 -16.69
CA GLN A 17 21.19 10.47 -17.56
C GLN A 17 22.37 11.34 -17.08
N ALA A 18 22.11 12.39 -16.30
CA ALA A 18 23.12 13.36 -15.87
C ALA A 18 23.96 13.01 -14.62
N GLN A 19 23.97 11.77 -14.11
CA GLN A 19 24.70 11.43 -12.88
C GLN A 19 25.63 10.21 -13.02
N GLU A 20 26.93 10.47 -13.19
CA GLU A 20 27.97 9.72 -12.46
C GLU A 20 27.77 9.95 -10.96
N VAL A 21 28.16 8.97 -10.14
CA VAL A 21 27.81 8.88 -8.71
C VAL A 21 28.51 9.99 -7.90
N PRO A 22 27.75 10.89 -7.27
CA PRO A 22 27.93 11.12 -5.84
C PRO A 22 26.63 10.91 -5.08
N GLN A 23 26.75 10.52 -3.81
CA GLN A 23 25.64 10.33 -2.87
C GLN A 23 24.73 11.57 -2.84
N ALA A 24 23.63 11.53 -3.60
CA ALA A 24 22.67 12.61 -3.64
C ALA A 24 22.00 12.75 -2.28
N ASN A 25 22.06 13.96 -1.73
CA ASN A 25 21.36 14.38 -0.54
C ASN A 25 19.84 14.18 -0.79
N ILE A 26 19.22 13.21 -0.12
CA ILE A 26 17.89 12.65 -0.45
C ILE A 26 16.75 13.66 -0.20
N ASN A 27 17.07 14.88 0.25
CA ASN A 27 16.09 15.82 0.80
C ASN A 27 15.53 16.85 -0.19
N GLN A 28 15.92 16.81 -1.48
CA GLN A 28 15.31 17.68 -2.50
C GLN A 28 15.02 16.89 -3.77
N LEU A 29 13.83 16.28 -3.81
CA LEU A 29 13.24 15.75 -5.03
C LEU A 29 12.61 16.90 -5.82
N SER A 30 12.79 16.91 -7.14
CA SER A 30 12.01 17.76 -8.03
C SER A 30 10.51 17.39 -7.94
N THR A 31 9.65 18.27 -8.45
CA THR A 31 8.20 18.00 -8.50
C THR A 31 7.89 16.72 -9.30
N GLY A 32 8.59 16.51 -10.42
CA GLY A 32 8.45 15.31 -11.25
C GLY A 32 8.89 14.04 -10.52
N GLU A 33 10.03 14.08 -9.82
CA GLU A 33 10.53 12.94 -9.04
C GLU A 33 9.60 12.60 -7.86
N SER A 34 9.10 13.62 -7.16
CA SER A 34 8.14 13.45 -6.07
C SER A 34 6.83 12.81 -6.55
N LYS A 35 6.33 13.23 -7.72
CA LYS A 35 5.15 12.65 -8.36
C LYS A 35 5.38 11.19 -8.75
N LEU A 36 6.57 10.86 -9.27
CA LEU A 36 6.95 9.49 -9.62
C LEU A 36 6.98 8.57 -8.41
N VAL A 37 7.59 9.01 -7.30
CA VAL A 37 7.60 8.26 -6.04
C VAL A 37 6.17 7.99 -5.57
N LYS A 38 5.28 9.00 -5.56
CA LYS A 38 3.87 8.82 -5.17
C LYS A 38 3.12 7.83 -6.06
N ILE A 39 3.36 7.86 -7.37
CA ILE A 39 2.75 6.93 -8.32
C ILE A 39 3.25 5.50 -8.08
N LEU A 40 4.55 5.33 -7.86
CA LEU A 40 5.14 4.04 -7.49
C LEU A 40 4.54 3.50 -6.19
N GLU A 41 4.44 4.33 -5.14
CA GLU A 41 3.81 3.95 -3.88
C GLU A 41 2.36 3.49 -4.08
N SER A 42 1.58 4.28 -4.83
CA SER A 42 0.18 3.98 -5.11
C SER A 42 0.02 2.66 -5.88
N TYR A 43 0.89 2.42 -6.86
CA TYR A 43 0.93 1.17 -7.62
C TYR A 43 1.27 -0.02 -6.72
N ILE A 44 2.29 0.12 -5.85
CA ILE A 44 2.69 -0.91 -4.88
C ILE A 44 1.54 -1.25 -3.92
N ILE A 45 0.91 -0.25 -3.32
CA ILE A 45 -0.21 -0.44 -2.39
C ILE A 45 -1.37 -1.15 -3.10
N THR A 46 -1.73 -0.69 -4.30
CA THR A 46 -2.83 -1.29 -5.08
C THR A 46 -2.57 -2.77 -5.37
N PHE A 47 -1.33 -3.11 -5.73
CA PHE A 47 -0.94 -4.49 -5.99
C PHE A 47 -0.99 -5.35 -4.72
N GLU A 48 -0.50 -4.83 -3.60
CA GLU A 48 -0.56 -5.51 -2.30
C GLU A 48 -2.00 -5.73 -1.82
N LEU A 49 -2.90 -4.77 -2.03
CA LEU A 49 -4.32 -4.92 -1.73
C LEU A 49 -4.96 -6.06 -2.55
N LYS A 50 -4.63 -6.16 -3.84
CA LYS A 50 -5.04 -7.30 -4.68
C LYS A 50 -4.48 -8.62 -4.15
N SER A 51 -3.24 -8.62 -3.66
CA SER A 51 -2.62 -9.81 -3.08
C SER A 51 -3.30 -10.27 -1.78
N ILE A 52 -3.66 -9.33 -0.89
CA ILE A 52 -4.43 -9.65 0.33
C ILE A 52 -5.77 -10.32 -0.02
N ARG A 53 -6.39 -9.91 -1.13
CA ARG A 53 -7.63 -10.51 -1.65
C ARG A 53 -7.43 -11.85 -2.37
N GLY A 54 -6.20 -12.37 -2.44
CA GLY A 54 -5.87 -13.60 -3.16
C GLY A 54 -5.93 -13.48 -4.68
N GLN A 55 -5.99 -12.26 -5.22
CA GLN A 55 -6.10 -12.05 -6.67
C GLN A 55 -4.75 -12.18 -7.39
N ASN A 56 -3.66 -11.79 -6.71
CA ASN A 56 -2.30 -11.81 -7.22
C ASN A 56 -1.30 -12.29 -6.15
N VAL A 57 -0.10 -12.69 -6.59
CA VAL A 57 1.05 -12.82 -5.69
C VAL A 57 1.49 -11.45 -5.14
N PRO A 58 2.25 -11.38 -4.02
CA PRO A 58 2.78 -10.12 -3.50
C PRO A 58 3.68 -9.39 -4.52
N ILE A 59 3.79 -8.07 -4.39
CA ILE A 59 4.53 -7.29 -5.38
C ILE A 59 6.05 -7.52 -5.25
N GLY A 60 6.69 -7.67 -6.42
CA GLY A 60 8.13 -7.82 -6.54
C GLY A 60 8.76 -6.86 -7.56
N ALA A 61 10.09 -6.93 -7.66
CA ALA A 61 10.87 -6.12 -8.58
C ALA A 61 10.39 -6.22 -10.03
N LYS A 62 10.03 -7.43 -10.49
CA LYS A 62 9.52 -7.67 -11.85
C LYS A 62 8.28 -6.81 -12.16
N ASN A 63 7.37 -6.66 -11.21
CA ASN A 63 6.14 -5.89 -11.40
C ASN A 63 6.42 -4.38 -11.50
N ILE A 64 7.37 -3.87 -10.71
CA ILE A 64 7.80 -2.47 -10.77
C ILE A 64 8.53 -2.18 -12.08
N LYS A 65 9.48 -3.05 -12.45
CA LYS A 65 10.20 -2.95 -13.72
C LYS A 65 9.24 -3.00 -14.91
N GLY A 66 8.27 -3.91 -14.91
CA GLY A 66 7.24 -3.95 -15.95
C GLY A 66 6.39 -2.68 -16.03
N PHE A 67 5.98 -2.14 -14.88
CA PHE A 67 5.25 -0.87 -14.81
C PHE A 67 6.06 0.30 -15.38
N LEU A 68 7.33 0.43 -14.97
CA LEU A 68 8.23 1.48 -15.44
C LEU A 68 8.55 1.33 -16.93
N LYS A 69 8.79 0.10 -17.41
CA LYS A 69 9.03 -0.19 -18.84
C LYS A 69 7.87 0.28 -19.71
N ASN A 70 6.63 0.08 -19.27
CA ASN A 70 5.45 0.48 -20.03
C ASN A 70 5.26 2.00 -20.15
N ILE A 71 5.91 2.79 -19.28
CA ILE A 71 5.78 4.25 -19.27
C ILE A 71 7.00 4.93 -19.90
N PHE A 72 8.20 4.47 -19.56
CA PHE A 72 9.47 5.12 -19.89
C PHE A 72 10.31 4.35 -20.91
N GLY A 73 9.87 3.15 -21.32
CA GLY A 73 10.63 2.26 -22.19
C GLY A 73 11.69 1.43 -21.46
N GLU A 74 12.31 0.51 -22.19
CA GLU A 74 13.25 -0.49 -21.65
C GLU A 74 14.51 0.15 -21.07
N GLN A 75 15.09 1.13 -21.77
CA GLN A 75 16.38 1.73 -21.38
C GLN A 75 16.26 2.55 -20.09
N ALA A 76 15.28 3.46 -20.01
CA ALA A 76 15.10 4.31 -18.84
C ALA A 76 14.59 3.53 -17.61
N MET A 77 13.90 2.39 -17.81
CA MET A 77 13.34 1.58 -16.73
C MET A 77 14.38 1.17 -15.69
N TYR A 78 15.57 0.72 -16.11
CA TYR A 78 16.59 0.27 -15.17
C TYR A 78 17.07 1.41 -14.28
N ALA A 79 17.40 2.55 -14.90
CA ALA A 79 17.90 3.71 -14.20
C ALA A 79 16.87 4.24 -13.18
N ILE A 80 15.61 4.37 -13.60
CA ILE A 80 14.50 4.78 -12.73
C ILE A 80 14.24 3.76 -11.62
N TYR A 81 14.31 2.46 -11.92
CA TYR A 81 14.12 1.40 -10.92
C TYR A 81 15.19 1.46 -9.83
N TYR A 82 16.46 1.63 -10.19
CA TYR A 82 17.53 1.68 -9.20
C TYR A 82 17.54 2.99 -8.41
N LYS A 83 17.22 4.12 -9.05
CA LYS A 83 17.16 5.44 -8.39
C LYS A 83 15.96 5.58 -7.45
N TYR A 84 14.76 5.17 -7.87
CA TYR A 84 13.53 5.36 -7.09
C TYR A 84 12.81 4.04 -6.76
N GLY A 85 12.62 3.17 -7.76
CA GLY A 85 11.76 1.99 -7.65
C GLY A 85 12.13 1.03 -6.52
N LYS A 86 13.42 0.69 -6.37
CA LYS A 86 13.93 -0.25 -5.36
C LYS A 86 13.71 0.29 -3.94
N LEU A 87 14.02 1.55 -3.71
CA LEU A 87 13.86 2.18 -2.40
C LEU A 87 12.39 2.31 -2.02
N THR A 88 11.55 2.78 -2.95
CA THR A 88 10.10 2.89 -2.72
C THR A 88 9.48 1.53 -2.44
N LEU A 89 9.85 0.49 -3.19
CA LEU A 89 9.40 -0.88 -2.94
C LEU A 89 9.74 -1.35 -1.53
N SER A 90 10.99 -1.15 -1.09
CA SER A 90 11.41 -1.55 0.27
C SER A 90 10.62 -0.80 1.34
N LYS A 91 10.57 0.53 1.26
CA LYS A 91 9.88 1.38 2.25
C LYS A 91 8.40 1.01 2.39
N VAL A 92 7.70 0.83 1.27
CA VAL A 92 6.28 0.48 1.30
C VAL A 92 6.07 -0.94 1.85
N LYS A 93 6.90 -1.92 1.46
CA LYS A 93 6.80 -3.28 1.98
C LYS A 93 7.06 -3.35 3.48
N ASP A 94 8.03 -2.60 3.99
CA ASP A 94 8.32 -2.53 5.41
C ASP A 94 7.16 -1.90 6.19
N ARG A 95 6.56 -0.82 5.66
CA ARG A 95 5.35 -0.22 6.23
C ARG A 95 4.20 -1.21 6.28
N ILE A 96 3.90 -1.89 5.17
CA ILE A 96 2.82 -2.89 5.09
C ILE A 96 3.07 -4.06 6.04
N LYS A 97 4.32 -4.55 6.13
CA LYS A 97 4.70 -5.63 7.03
C LYS A 97 4.47 -5.24 8.49
N LYS A 98 4.83 -4.02 8.88
CA LYS A 98 4.56 -3.48 10.23
C LYS A 98 3.06 -3.43 10.50
N GLN A 99 2.27 -2.85 9.60
CA GLN A 99 0.81 -2.79 9.72
C GLN A 99 0.20 -4.19 9.90
N LYS A 100 0.54 -5.15 9.03
CA LYS A 100 0.02 -6.52 9.10
C LYS A 100 0.34 -7.19 10.44
N ARG A 101 1.59 -7.08 10.90
CA ARG A 101 2.02 -7.63 12.19
C ARG A 101 1.26 -7.02 13.36
N SER A 102 1.06 -5.71 13.36
CA SER A 102 0.37 -5.06 14.45
C SER A 102 -1.13 -5.41 14.51
N VAL A 103 -1.76 -5.72 13.37
CA VAL A 103 -3.12 -6.31 13.36
C VAL A 103 -3.11 -7.72 13.97
N GLU A 104 -2.16 -8.57 13.59
CA GLU A 104 -2.01 -9.94 14.11
C GLU A 104 -1.74 -9.99 15.62
N GLN A 105 -1.20 -8.92 16.20
CA GLN A 105 -0.89 -8.80 17.62
C GLN A 105 -1.97 -8.07 18.42
N SER A 106 -3.00 -7.54 17.77
CA SER A 106 -4.05 -6.78 18.44
C SER A 106 -5.03 -7.72 19.15
N SER A 107 -5.06 -7.67 20.48
CA SER A 107 -6.00 -8.46 21.30
C SER A 107 -7.46 -8.22 20.91
N LYS A 108 -7.87 -6.95 20.74
CA LYS A 108 -9.23 -6.59 20.32
C LYS A 108 -9.63 -7.21 18.98
N ILE A 109 -8.73 -7.21 17.98
CA ILE A 109 -9.01 -7.82 16.67
C ILE A 109 -9.07 -9.35 16.78
N ILE A 110 -8.19 -9.96 17.58
CA ILE A 110 -8.20 -11.41 17.84
C ILE A 110 -9.50 -11.81 18.56
N GLU A 111 -9.95 -11.04 19.55
CA GLU A 111 -11.21 -11.25 20.26
C GLU A 111 -12.41 -11.11 19.31
N ALA A 112 -12.45 -10.08 18.47
CA ALA A 112 -13.48 -9.93 17.45
C ALA A 112 -13.52 -11.12 16.48
N GLN A 113 -12.36 -11.62 16.05
CA GLN A 113 -12.26 -12.83 15.22
C GLN A 113 -12.82 -14.08 15.92
N LYS A 114 -12.64 -14.21 17.23
CA LYS A 114 -13.22 -15.32 18.02
C LYS A 114 -14.74 -15.17 18.18
N GLN A 115 -15.23 -13.95 18.35
CA GLN A 115 -16.66 -13.67 18.51
C GLN A 115 -17.45 -13.90 17.22
N TYR A 116 -16.83 -13.60 16.06
CA TYR A 116 -17.45 -13.80 14.76
C TYR A 116 -16.57 -14.68 13.84
N PRO A 117 -16.45 -15.99 14.14
CA PRO A 117 -15.52 -16.89 13.45
C PRO A 117 -15.85 -17.12 11.96
N GLN A 118 -17.10 -16.84 11.55
CA GLN A 118 -17.53 -16.95 10.16
C GLN A 118 -16.92 -15.86 9.24
N TYR A 119 -16.45 -14.75 9.80
CA TYR A 119 -15.83 -13.67 9.03
C TYR A 119 -14.31 -13.73 9.10
N LYS A 120 -13.65 -13.31 8.01
CA LYS A 120 -12.19 -13.15 7.95
C LYS A 120 -11.76 -11.78 8.50
N ILE A 121 -11.99 -11.55 9.79
CA ILE A 121 -11.82 -10.24 10.44
C ILE A 121 -10.37 -9.78 10.40
N VAL A 122 -9.42 -10.67 10.68
CA VAL A 122 -7.98 -10.34 10.65
C VAL A 122 -7.56 -9.87 9.25
N GLU A 123 -7.94 -10.59 8.20
CA GLU A 123 -7.64 -10.22 6.81
C GLU A 123 -8.35 -8.93 6.39
N ALA A 124 -9.62 -8.76 6.76
CA ALA A 124 -10.39 -7.56 6.45
C ALA A 124 -9.77 -6.31 7.09
N TYR A 125 -9.35 -6.40 8.36
CA TYR A 125 -8.71 -5.28 9.04
C TYR A 125 -7.32 -4.98 8.47
N LYS A 126 -6.51 -6.01 8.17
CA LYS A 126 -5.24 -5.85 7.42
C LYS A 126 -5.45 -5.09 6.12
N TYR A 127 -6.48 -5.44 5.36
CA TYR A 127 -6.82 -4.75 4.12
C TYR A 127 -7.12 -3.27 4.36
N GLY A 128 -7.97 -2.96 5.36
CA GLY A 128 -8.31 -1.59 5.69
C GLY A 128 -7.12 -0.75 6.17
N CYS A 129 -6.19 -1.34 6.93
CA CYS A 129 -4.95 -0.66 7.32
C CYS A 129 -4.03 -0.37 6.13
N VAL A 130 -3.84 -1.34 5.23
CA VAL A 130 -3.00 -1.14 4.03
C VAL A 130 -3.64 -0.12 3.07
N ALA A 131 -4.97 -0.09 2.99
CA ALA A 131 -5.73 0.88 2.20
C ALA A 131 -5.76 2.29 2.82
N GLY A 132 -5.18 2.47 4.01
CA GLY A 132 -5.21 3.75 4.74
C GLY A 132 -6.61 4.16 5.20
N LYS A 133 -7.51 3.19 5.38
CA LYS A 133 -8.90 3.42 5.83
C LYS A 133 -9.08 3.20 7.33
N PHE A 134 -8.24 2.37 7.94
CA PHE A 134 -8.23 2.12 9.39
C PHE A 134 -6.83 2.25 9.95
N ASN A 135 -6.73 2.72 11.19
CA ASN A 135 -5.52 2.67 11.99
C ASN A 135 -5.69 1.68 13.15
N LEU A 136 -4.63 1.47 13.93
CA LEU A 136 -4.65 0.59 15.11
C LEU A 136 -5.00 1.34 16.41
N ASN A 137 -5.68 2.47 16.29
CA ASN A 137 -6.20 3.18 17.46
C ASN A 137 -7.51 2.52 17.92
N ALA A 138 -7.90 2.76 19.17
CA ALA A 138 -9.10 2.16 19.76
C ALA A 138 -10.38 2.51 18.99
N LYS A 139 -10.49 3.77 18.53
CA LYS A 139 -11.67 4.30 17.84
C LYS A 139 -11.93 3.57 16.51
N ASP A 140 -10.90 3.36 15.70
CA ASP A 140 -11.05 2.70 14.40
C ASP A 140 -11.39 1.21 14.58
N ILE A 141 -10.81 0.55 15.58
CA ILE A 141 -11.11 -0.84 15.92
C ILE A 141 -12.57 -0.96 16.38
N GLU A 142 -13.03 -0.07 17.27
CA GLU A 142 -14.42 -0.05 17.76
C GLU A 142 -15.42 0.24 16.63
N THR A 143 -15.07 1.17 15.73
CA THR A 143 -15.87 1.46 14.53
C THR A 143 -16.01 0.22 13.66
N PHE A 144 -14.92 -0.52 13.43
CA PHE A 144 -14.95 -1.74 12.64
C PHE A 144 -15.77 -2.85 13.31
N ILE A 145 -15.67 -3.01 14.64
CA ILE A 145 -16.48 -3.98 15.40
C ILE A 145 -17.98 -3.63 15.31
N ALA A 146 -18.34 -2.35 15.44
CA ALA A 146 -19.74 -1.93 15.26
C ALA A 146 -20.26 -2.22 13.85
N MET A 147 -19.43 -2.05 12.82
CA MET A 147 -19.79 -2.44 11.44
C MET A 147 -20.05 -3.95 11.32
N LEU A 148 -19.28 -4.79 12.02
CA LEU A 148 -19.51 -6.25 12.05
C LEU A 148 -20.79 -6.61 12.79
N GLU A 149 -21.10 -5.96 13.91
CA GLU A 149 -22.33 -6.16 14.68
C GLU A 149 -23.58 -5.86 13.83
N ILE A 150 -23.54 -4.76 13.09
CA ILE A 150 -24.61 -4.39 12.14
C ILE A 150 -24.71 -5.43 11.02
N ALA A 151 -23.58 -5.77 10.39
CA ALA A 151 -23.57 -6.69 9.25
C ALA A 151 -23.96 -8.13 9.62
N SER A 152 -23.76 -8.54 10.87
CA SER A 152 -24.12 -9.86 11.39
C SER A 152 -25.55 -9.95 11.91
N GLY A 153 -26.29 -8.83 11.96
CA GLY A 153 -27.63 -8.78 12.57
C GLY A 153 -27.63 -8.96 14.09
N TYR A 154 -26.47 -8.85 14.75
CA TYR A 154 -26.34 -9.07 16.19
C TYR A 154 -27.12 -8.02 17.01
N THR A 155 -27.32 -6.82 16.45
CA THR A 155 -28.15 -5.76 17.03
C THR A 155 -29.61 -6.17 17.18
N GLU A 156 -30.17 -7.01 16.30
CA GLU A 156 -31.54 -7.51 16.44
C GLU A 156 -31.65 -8.64 17.47
N ALA A 157 -30.63 -9.50 17.58
CA ALA A 157 -30.63 -10.62 18.50
C ALA A 157 -30.56 -10.19 19.98
N LYS A 158 -29.92 -9.05 20.27
CA LYS A 158 -29.85 -8.48 21.62
C LYS A 158 -31.18 -7.85 22.05
N ASN A 159 -31.90 -7.21 21.11
CA ASN A 159 -33.18 -6.55 21.40
C ASN A 159 -34.37 -7.51 21.55
N ARG A 160 -34.27 -8.75 21.04
CA ARG A 160 -35.31 -9.78 21.22
C ARG A 160 -35.19 -10.58 22.53
N LYS A 161 -34.13 -10.35 23.31
CA LYS A 161 -33.88 -11.01 24.61
C LYS A 161 -34.16 -10.11 25.82
N ASN A 162 -34.70 -8.90 25.60
CA ASN A 162 -35.19 -8.00 26.64
C ASN A 162 -36.71 -8.02 26.68
#